data_AF-A0A1X1WIE1-F1
#
_entry.id   AF-A0A1X1WIE1-F1
#
_cell.length_a   1.000
_cell.length_b   1.000
_cell.length_c   1.000
_cell.angle_alpha   90.00
_cell.angle_beta   90.00
_cell.angle_gamma   90.00
#
_symmetry.space_group_name_H-M   'P 1'
#
loop_
_entity.id
_entity.type
_entity.pdbx_description
1 polymer ?
#
loop_
_entity_poly.entity_id
_entity_poly.type
_entity_poly.pdbx_seq_one_letter_code
_entity_poly.pdbx_strand_id
1 'polypeptide(L)'
;MSAAEHWQAWLDRYGDDYDTDEQRRAAYRDFEANRAEIQAVFSQADDMHVAGYLEAQERVSSGDADSPADAELWAPVDLTGPARADWLEGFRSHFEPG
;
A
#
# COMPACT_ATOMS: atom_id res chain seq x y z
N MET A 1 -12.40 -10.97 2.97
CA MET A 1 -13.73 -10.82 2.35
C MET A 1 -13.55 -10.61 0.85
N SER A 2 -14.43 -11.19 0.03
CA SER A 2 -14.47 -11.01 -1.41
C SER A 2 -15.12 -9.68 -1.81
N ALA A 3 -15.00 -9.30 -3.08
CA ALA A 3 -15.74 -8.16 -3.65
C ALA A 3 -17.25 -8.27 -3.48
N ALA A 4 -17.79 -9.47 -3.69
CA ALA A 4 -19.21 -9.75 -3.50
C ALA A 4 -19.64 -9.54 -2.04
N GLU A 5 -18.82 -9.92 -1.06
CA GLU A 5 -19.13 -9.73 0.36
C GLU A 5 -19.07 -8.25 0.78
N HIS A 6 -18.12 -7.47 0.25
CA HIS A 6 -18.09 -6.02 0.49
C HIS A 6 -19.26 -5.30 -0.17
N TRP A 7 -19.62 -5.69 -1.39
CA TRP A 7 -20.78 -5.16 -2.08
C TRP A 7 -22.09 -5.47 -1.34
N GLN A 8 -22.26 -6.70 -0.86
CA GLN A 8 -23.45 -7.07 -0.09
C GLN A 8 -23.58 -6.25 1.19
N ALA A 9 -22.50 -6.09 1.95
CA ALA A 9 -22.50 -5.28 3.16
C ALA A 9 -22.79 -3.78 2.88
N TRP A 10 -22.40 -3.30 1.70
CA TRP A 10 -22.70 -1.94 1.26
C TRP A 10 -24.17 -1.80 0.83
N LEU A 11 -24.73 -2.78 0.11
CA LEU A 11 -26.15 -2.81 -0.23
C LEU A 11 -27.05 -2.88 1.00
N ASP A 12 -26.66 -3.65 2.01
CA ASP A 12 -27.41 -3.73 3.27
C ASP A 12 -27.46 -2.37 4.00
N ARG A 13 -26.53 -1.46 3.68
CA ARG A 13 -26.40 -0.14 4.31
C ARG A 13 -26.99 1.01 3.49
N TYR A 14 -26.86 0.95 2.17
CA TYR A 14 -27.17 2.04 1.24
C TYR A 14 -28.07 1.60 0.07
N GLY A 15 -28.47 0.33 0.01
CA GLY A 15 -29.22 -0.23 -1.13
C GLY A 15 -30.58 0.44 -1.34
N ASP A 16 -31.18 0.96 -0.27
CA ASP A 16 -32.44 1.71 -0.31
C ASP A 16 -32.28 3.14 -0.87
N ASP A 17 -31.05 3.67 -1.00
CA ASP A 17 -30.77 4.97 -1.62
C ASP A 17 -30.86 4.93 -3.17
N TYR A 18 -31.09 3.73 -3.74
CA TYR A 18 -31.14 3.51 -5.19
C TYR A 18 -32.51 2.94 -5.61
N ASP A 19 -33.29 3.76 -6.30
CA ASP A 19 -34.65 3.43 -6.74
C ASP A 19 -34.70 2.34 -7.82
N THR A 20 -33.61 2.15 -8.56
CA THR A 20 -33.59 1.25 -9.73
C THR A 20 -32.41 0.29 -9.74
N ASP A 21 -32.63 -0.85 -10.39
CA ASP A 21 -31.58 -1.84 -10.70
C ASP A 21 -30.42 -1.25 -11.50
N GLU A 22 -30.72 -0.30 -12.38
CA GLU A 22 -29.71 0.35 -13.22
C GLU A 22 -28.79 1.26 -12.40
N GLN A 23 -29.36 2.02 -11.46
CA GLN A 23 -28.59 2.81 -10.50
C GLN A 23 -27.74 1.92 -9.58
N ARG A 24 -28.27 0.79 -9.10
CA ARG A 24 -27.48 -0.18 -8.31
C ARG A 24 -26.31 -0.75 -9.09
N ARG A 25 -26.49 -1.07 -10.39
CA ARG A 25 -25.40 -1.55 -11.25
C ARG A 25 -24.38 -0.46 -11.58
N ALA A 26 -24.79 0.79 -11.70
CA ALA A 26 -23.87 1.92 -11.85
C ALA A 26 -23.02 2.10 -10.58
N ALA A 27 -23.66 2.14 -9.41
CA ALA A 27 -22.97 2.22 -8.13
C ALA A 27 -22.00 1.05 -7.88
N TYR A 28 -22.34 -0.17 -8.31
CA TYR A 28 -21.42 -1.31 -8.25
C TYR A 28 -20.16 -1.11 -9.11
N ARG A 29 -20.29 -0.57 -10.33
CA ARG A 29 -19.14 -0.29 -11.19
C ARG A 29 -18.24 0.78 -10.59
N ASP A 30 -18.83 1.83 -10.03
CA ASP A 30 -18.09 2.89 -9.34
C ASP A 30 -17.39 2.35 -8.09
N PHE A 31 -18.04 1.46 -7.34
CA PHE A 31 -17.43 0.75 -6.20
C PHE A 31 -16.21 -0.06 -6.64
N GLU A 32 -16.32 -0.88 -7.68
CA GLU A 32 -15.20 -1.67 -8.19
C GLU A 32 -14.04 -0.79 -8.68
N ALA A 33 -14.33 0.33 -9.35
CA ALA A 33 -13.32 1.28 -9.79
C ALA A 33 -12.60 1.94 -8.61
N ASN A 34 -13.35 2.48 -7.65
CA ASN A 34 -12.80 3.12 -6.46
C ASN A 34 -12.01 2.12 -5.60
N ARG A 35 -12.50 0.89 -5.48
CA ARG A 35 -11.80 -0.18 -4.78
C ARG A 35 -10.49 -0.52 -5.47
N ALA A 36 -10.47 -0.65 -6.79
CA ALA A 36 -9.24 -0.95 -7.53
C ALA A 36 -8.21 0.17 -7.37
N GLU A 37 -8.65 1.44 -7.40
CA GLU A 37 -7.79 2.59 -7.16
C GLU A 37 -7.21 2.58 -5.74
N ILE A 38 -8.04 2.38 -4.73
CA ILE A 38 -7.61 2.28 -3.33
C ILE A 38 -6.65 1.11 -3.13
N GLN A 39 -6.94 -0.06 -3.71
CA GLN A 39 -6.05 -1.22 -3.65
C GLN A 39 -4.71 -0.93 -4.32
N ALA A 40 -4.70 -0.27 -5.48
CA ALA A 40 -3.46 0.11 -6.15
C ALA A 40 -2.62 1.07 -5.31
N VAL A 41 -3.24 2.05 -4.64
CA VAL A 41 -2.53 2.98 -3.74
C VAL A 41 -1.90 2.24 -2.56
N PHE A 42 -2.62 1.31 -1.92
CA PHE A 42 -2.06 0.54 -0.80
C PHE A 42 -0.99 -0.46 -1.24
N SER A 43 -1.20 -1.16 -2.37
CA SER A 43 -0.19 -2.06 -2.93
C SER A 43 1.09 -1.34 -3.36
N GLN A 44 0.98 -0.10 -3.84
CA GLN A 44 2.17 0.69 -4.21
C GLN A 44 3.09 0.95 -3.00
N ALA A 45 2.52 1.20 -1.83
CA ALA A 45 3.31 1.37 -0.61
C ALA A 45 4.00 0.06 -0.20
N ASP A 46 3.29 -1.07 -0.26
CA ASP A 46 3.85 -2.40 0.04
C ASP A 46 4.96 -2.79 -0.95
N ASP A 47 4.74 -2.61 -2.25
CA ASP A 47 5.73 -2.91 -3.29
C ASP A 47 6.99 -2.06 -3.11
N MET A 48 6.81 -0.79 -2.77
CA MET A 48 7.91 0.15 -2.53
C MET A 48 8.66 -0.16 -1.23
N HIS A 49 7.96 -0.61 -0.18
CA HIS A 49 8.55 -1.12 1.05
C HIS A 49 9.41 -2.36 0.77
N VAL A 50 8.90 -3.32 -0.01
CA VAL A 50 9.64 -4.53 -0.41
C VAL A 50 10.85 -4.19 -1.28
N ALA A 51 10.71 -3.27 -2.25
CA ALA A 51 11.82 -2.82 -3.08
C ALA A 51 12.92 -2.17 -2.24
N GLY A 52 12.54 -1.32 -1.28
CA GLY A 52 13.46 -0.73 -0.30
C GLY A 52 14.22 -1.74 0.53
N TYR A 53 13.52 -2.76 1.02
CA TYR A 53 14.12 -3.85 1.78
C TYR A 53 15.17 -4.62 0.96
N LEU A 54 14.86 -4.96 -0.29
CA LEU A 54 15.79 -5.68 -1.17
C LEU A 54 17.02 -4.84 -1.53
N GLU A 55 16.83 -3.54 -1.81
CA GLU A 55 17.92 -2.60 -2.07
C GLU A 55 18.84 -2.41 -0.85
N ALA A 56 18.25 -2.33 0.35
CA ALA A 56 18.97 -2.20 1.61
C ALA A 56 19.83 -3.46 1.86
N GLN A 57 19.23 -4.64 1.71
CA GLN A 57 19.93 -5.92 1.82
C GLN A 57 21.15 -5.99 0.87
N GLU A 58 21.00 -5.56 -0.39
CA GLU A 58 22.09 -5.57 -1.37
C GLU A 58 23.23 -4.63 -0.94
N ARG A 59 22.90 -3.41 -0.51
CA ARG A 59 23.88 -2.40 -0.08
C ARG A 59 24.63 -2.78 1.19
N VAL A 60 23.93 -3.32 2.18
CA VAL A 60 24.58 -3.85 3.40
C VAL A 60 25.51 -5.00 3.03
N SER A 61 25.06 -5.87 2.11
CA SER A 61 25.89 -7.00 1.67
C SER A 61 27.11 -6.57 0.84
N SER A 62 27.03 -5.43 0.12
CA SER A 62 28.14 -4.88 -0.66
C SER A 62 29.06 -3.94 0.13
N GLY A 63 28.64 -3.51 1.33
CA GLY A 63 29.35 -2.52 2.16
C GLY A 63 29.15 -1.07 1.72
N ASP A 64 28.09 -0.78 0.96
CA ASP A 64 27.73 0.58 0.50
C ASP A 64 26.82 1.31 1.50
N ALA A 65 26.21 0.56 2.43
CA ALA A 65 25.51 1.10 3.60
C ALA A 65 26.04 0.40 4.87
N ASP A 66 26.71 1.18 5.73
CA ASP A 66 27.40 0.67 6.91
C ASP A 66 26.59 0.89 8.20
N SER A 67 25.52 1.70 8.15
CA SER A 67 24.74 2.03 9.33
C SER A 67 23.24 2.30 9.04
N PRO A 68 22.37 2.14 10.05
CA PRO A 68 20.96 2.54 9.93
C PRO A 68 20.76 4.06 9.77
N ALA A 69 21.81 4.87 10.01
CA ALA A 69 21.76 6.33 9.78
C ALA A 69 21.75 6.68 8.29
N ASP A 70 22.22 5.77 7.43
CA ASP A 70 22.25 5.96 5.98
C ASP A 70 20.85 5.85 5.34
N ALA A 71 19.83 5.42 6.09
CA ALA A 71 18.46 5.27 5.60
C ALA A 71 17.91 6.53 4.93
N GLU A 72 18.19 7.71 5.50
CA GLU A 72 17.71 8.99 4.97
C GLU A 72 18.43 9.40 3.66
N LEU A 73 19.64 8.90 3.42
CA LEU A 73 20.38 9.11 2.17
C LEU A 73 19.75 8.32 1.02
N TRP A 74 19.22 7.13 1.33
CA TRP A 74 18.78 6.16 0.34
C TRP A 74 17.28 6.13 0.12
N ALA A 75 16.50 6.72 1.03
CA ALA A 75 15.05 6.83 0.86
C ALA A 75 14.72 7.52 -0.48
N PRO A 76 13.95 6.88 -1.38
CA PRO A 76 13.51 7.50 -2.62
C PRO A 76 12.89 8.88 -2.37
N VAL A 77 13.26 9.86 -3.20
CA VAL A 77 12.94 11.28 -2.98
C VAL A 77 11.44 11.59 -3.14
N ASP A 78 10.71 10.71 -3.82
CA ASP A 78 9.28 10.76 -4.07
C ASP A 78 8.45 10.04 -2.99
N LEU A 79 9.09 9.27 -2.10
CA LEU A 79 8.42 8.69 -0.94
C LEU A 79 8.05 9.79 0.05
N THR A 80 6.77 9.80 0.42
CA THR A 80 6.24 10.75 1.41
C THR A 80 5.27 10.06 2.36
N GLY A 81 5.02 10.71 3.51
CA GLY A 81 4.02 10.26 4.47
C GLY A 81 4.27 8.84 5.01
N PRO A 82 3.20 8.04 5.23
CA PRO A 82 3.31 6.69 5.78
C PRO A 82 4.25 5.78 4.99
N ALA A 83 4.17 5.79 3.65
CA ALA A 83 5.02 4.95 2.82
C ALA A 83 6.53 5.21 3.06
N ARG A 84 6.92 6.48 3.29
CA ARG A 84 8.31 6.83 3.65
C ARG A 84 8.69 6.30 5.03
N ALA A 85 7.78 6.40 6.00
CA ALA A 85 8.02 5.91 7.35
C ALA A 85 8.22 4.40 7.36
N ASP A 86 7.35 3.67 6.67
CA ASP A 86 7.42 2.21 6.52
C ASP A 86 8.75 1.82 5.85
N TRP A 87 9.12 2.48 4.73
CA TRP A 87 10.37 2.22 4.04
C TRP A 87 11.60 2.41 4.94
N LEU A 88 11.63 3.48 5.73
CA LEU A 88 12.75 3.77 6.64
C LEU A 88 12.85 2.76 7.78
N GLU A 89 11.72 2.30 8.31
CA GLU A 89 11.67 1.24 9.32
C GLU A 89 12.24 -0.07 8.74
N GLY A 90 11.77 -0.46 7.55
CA GLY A 90 12.28 -1.62 6.82
C GLY A 90 13.79 -1.56 6.60
N PHE A 91 14.31 -0.42 6.12
CA PHE A 91 15.76 -0.23 5.94
C PHE A 91 16.54 -0.43 7.23
N ARG A 92 16.09 0.19 8.34
CA ARG A 92 16.81 0.16 9.63
C ARG A 92 16.83 -1.23 10.24
N SER A 93 15.80 -2.04 10.00
CA SER A 93 15.69 -3.41 10.52
C SER A 93 16.85 -4.34 10.12
N HIS A 94 17.51 -4.08 8.98
CA HIS A 94 18.67 -4.88 8.53
C HIS A 94 19.90 -4.78 9.45
N PHE A 95 19.95 -3.76 10.31
CA PHE A 95 21.04 -3.54 11.24
C PHE A 95 20.70 -3.98 12.67
N GLU A 96 19.45 -4.39 12.92
CA GLU A 96 19.03 -4.90 14.21
C GLU A 96 19.48 -6.37 14.38
N PRO A 97 20.01 -6.76 15.54
CA PRO A 97 20.32 -8.15 15.80
C PRO A 97 19.02 -8.98 15.84
N GLY A 98 18.92 -9.99 14.98
CA GLY A 98 17.79 -10.92 14.90
C GLY A 98 17.73 -11.95 16.03
#